data_AF-A0A848LWM4-F1
#
_entry.id   AF-A0A848LWM4-F1
#
_cell.length_a   1.000
_cell.length_b   1.000
_cell.length_c   1.000
_cell.angle_alpha   90.00
_cell.angle_beta   90.00
_cell.angle_gamma   90.00
#
_symmetry.space_group_name_H-M   'P 1'
#
loop_
_entity.id
_entity.type
_entity.pdbx_description
1 polymer ?
#
loop_
_entity_poly.entity_id
_entity_poly.type
_entity_poly.pdbx_seq_one_letter_code
_entity_poly.pdbx_strand_id
1 'polypeptide(L)'
;MSSQATPAVSALSSPEPRPPLTAVAPVVAEAPEPRELTARALGVGLLIGGLLAVTNVYMGLKTGWWESGSITAAVLGFSALATVSRRRGVPYTPLENNMTQSAASSVGAMPAAAGLLGALPALAMLGVSVPGWGVAAWSVALGALGVLAAHLVRKRLVAEEALPFPTGIATAELITLMHAPSQAEAERSARRGWR
;
A
#
# COMPACT_ATOMS: atom_id res chain seq x y z
N MET A 1 -23.65 -29.44 -53.80
CA MET A 1 -22.18 -29.41 -53.95
C MET A 1 -21.80 -27.97 -54.23
N SER A 2 -21.85 -27.10 -53.22
CA SER A 2 -20.73 -26.80 -52.31
C SER A 2 -19.54 -26.18 -53.05
N SER A 3 -19.52 -24.86 -53.16
CA SER A 3 -18.28 -24.08 -53.19
C SER A 3 -18.56 -22.68 -52.66
N GLN A 4 -17.94 -22.35 -51.53
CA GLN A 4 -18.05 -21.08 -50.83
C GLN A 4 -17.20 -20.00 -51.53
N ALA A 5 -17.70 -18.77 -51.58
CA ALA A 5 -16.87 -17.58 -51.66
C ALA A 5 -17.58 -16.44 -50.91
N THR A 6 -17.01 -16.14 -49.75
CA THR A 6 -17.39 -15.14 -48.74
C THR A 6 -17.48 -13.73 -49.33
N PRO A 7 -18.43 -12.88 -48.90
CA PRO A 7 -18.41 -11.46 -49.26
C PRO A 7 -17.19 -10.78 -48.64
N ALA A 8 -16.57 -9.90 -49.42
CA ALA A 8 -15.44 -9.08 -49.03
C ALA A 8 -15.77 -8.25 -47.79
N VAL A 9 -15.20 -8.62 -46.65
CA VAL A 9 -15.11 -7.78 -45.45
C VAL A 9 -14.03 -6.72 -45.73
N SER A 10 -14.43 -5.71 -46.49
CA SER A 10 -13.73 -4.43 -46.61
C SER A 10 -14.38 -3.48 -45.61
N ALA A 11 -13.88 -3.46 -44.36
CA ALA A 11 -14.00 -2.36 -43.38
C ALA A 11 -13.58 -2.77 -41.96
N LEU A 12 -12.44 -3.44 -41.76
CA LEU A 12 -11.72 -3.32 -40.49
C LEU A 12 -10.53 -2.40 -40.76
N SER A 13 -10.82 -1.11 -40.59
CA SER A 13 -9.85 -0.05 -40.37
C SER A 13 -8.65 -0.58 -39.59
N SER A 14 -7.48 -0.26 -40.12
CA SER A 14 -6.15 -0.46 -39.55
C SER A 14 -6.14 -0.36 -38.03
N PRO A 15 -5.31 -1.13 -37.31
CA PRO A 15 -5.13 -0.94 -35.88
C PRO A 15 -4.74 0.52 -35.67
N GLU A 16 -5.67 1.31 -35.15
CA GLU A 16 -5.40 2.64 -34.67
C GLU A 16 -4.19 2.51 -33.73
N PRO A 17 -3.11 3.28 -33.93
CA PRO A 17 -2.01 3.27 -33.00
C PRO A 17 -2.61 3.65 -31.65
N ARG A 18 -2.72 2.67 -30.74
CA ARG A 18 -3.05 2.95 -29.35
C ARG A 18 -2.13 4.09 -28.95
N PRO A 19 -2.66 5.22 -28.44
CA PRO A 19 -1.79 6.27 -27.95
C PRO A 19 -0.76 5.58 -27.06
N PRO A 20 0.55 5.85 -27.23
CA PRO A 20 1.51 5.40 -26.23
C PRO A 20 0.89 5.83 -24.90
N LEU A 21 0.82 4.93 -23.91
CA LEU A 21 0.36 5.26 -22.57
C LEU A 21 1.18 6.46 -22.14
N THR A 22 0.65 7.64 -22.44
CA THR A 22 1.41 8.87 -22.49
C THR A 22 1.57 9.12 -21.03
N ALA A 23 2.83 8.99 -20.60
CA ALA A 23 3.32 9.21 -19.28
C ALA A 23 2.24 9.81 -18.39
N VAL A 24 1.73 9.05 -17.42
CA VAL A 24 1.42 9.68 -16.15
C VAL A 24 2.72 10.41 -15.84
N ALA A 25 2.74 11.71 -16.14
CA ALA A 25 3.92 12.53 -15.96
C ALA A 25 4.41 12.20 -14.56
N PRO A 26 5.71 12.00 -14.33
CA PRO A 26 6.18 11.91 -12.97
C PRO A 26 5.81 13.26 -12.34
N VAL A 27 4.65 13.33 -11.67
CA VAL A 27 4.33 14.37 -10.71
C VAL A 27 5.14 14.02 -9.47
N VAL A 28 6.46 13.97 -9.65
CA VAL A 28 7.41 14.33 -8.62
C VAL A 28 7.85 15.73 -9.02
N ALA A 29 6.91 16.67 -8.89
CA ALA A 29 7.29 18.03 -8.65
C ALA A 29 8.08 17.98 -7.35
N GLU A 30 9.39 18.14 -7.48
CA GLU A 30 10.35 18.31 -6.41
C GLU A 30 9.99 19.61 -5.66
N ALA A 31 8.99 19.50 -4.78
CA ALA A 31 8.48 20.56 -3.93
C ALA A 31 8.91 20.26 -2.48
N PRO A 32 9.23 21.30 -1.70
CA PRO A 32 10.21 21.26 -0.61
C PRO A 32 9.84 20.28 0.50
N GLU A 33 10.70 19.26 0.69
CA GLU A 33 10.81 18.30 1.82
C GLU A 33 9.83 18.55 2.98
N PRO A 34 8.54 18.18 2.86
CA PRO A 34 7.68 18.10 4.02
C PRO A 34 8.13 16.85 4.79
N ARG A 35 8.31 16.95 6.10
CA ARG A 35 8.71 15.81 6.96
C ARG A 35 7.83 14.57 6.69
N GLU A 36 8.35 13.61 5.94
CA GLU A 36 7.66 12.35 5.60
C GLU A 36 7.54 11.44 6.82
N LEU A 37 8.55 11.52 7.71
CA LEU A 37 8.63 10.74 8.94
C LEU A 37 8.12 11.55 10.12
N THR A 38 6.90 11.25 10.58
CA THR A 38 6.36 11.78 11.82
C THR A 38 6.07 10.68 12.83
N ALA A 39 6.44 10.94 14.10
CA ALA A 39 6.23 9.97 15.18
C ALA A 39 4.75 9.61 15.37
N ARG A 40 3.84 10.53 15.03
CA ARG A 40 2.38 10.28 15.04
C ARG A 40 1.95 9.26 13.98
N ALA A 41 2.45 9.40 12.75
CA ALA A 41 2.16 8.50 11.64
C ALA A 41 2.69 7.10 11.94
N LEU A 42 3.92 7.03 12.44
CA LEU A 42 4.51 5.76 12.88
C LEU A 42 3.72 5.12 14.02
N GLY A 43 3.38 5.89 15.06
CA GLY A 43 2.64 5.36 16.22
C GLY A 43 1.29 4.78 15.83
N VAL A 44 0.51 5.48 15.00
CA VAL A 44 -0.78 4.97 14.53
C VAL A 44 -0.59 3.80 13.57
N GLY A 45 0.41 3.85 12.69
CA GLY A 45 0.76 2.74 11.81
C GLY A 45 1.07 1.46 12.60
N LEU A 46 1.86 1.56 13.67
CA LEU A 46 2.15 0.43 14.56
C LEU A 46 0.90 -0.11 15.26
N LEU A 47 0.00 0.77 15.71
CA LEU A 47 -1.25 0.35 16.37
C LEU A 47 -2.19 -0.38 15.41
N ILE A 48 -2.45 0.19 14.23
CA ILE A 48 -3.29 -0.43 13.19
C ILE A 48 -2.64 -1.73 12.72
N GLY A 49 -1.33 -1.69 12.45
CA GLY A 49 -0.56 -2.85 12.04
C GLY A 49 -0.56 -3.97 13.08
N GLY A 50 -0.50 -3.64 14.37
CA GLY A 50 -0.62 -4.63 15.46
C GLY A 50 -1.98 -5.31 15.47
N LEU A 51 -3.06 -4.56 15.27
CA LEU A 51 -4.41 -5.13 15.14
C LEU A 51 -4.53 -6.03 13.90
N LEU A 52 -3.95 -5.62 12.77
CA LEU A 52 -3.87 -6.42 11.55
C LEU A 52 -3.03 -7.68 11.77
N ALA A 53 -1.93 -7.59 12.51
CA ALA A 53 -1.07 -8.73 12.81
C ALA A 53 -1.82 -9.79 13.63
N VAL A 54 -2.56 -9.39 14.68
CA VAL A 54 -3.40 -10.30 15.47
C VAL A 54 -4.48 -10.95 14.59
N THR A 55 -5.11 -10.15 13.73
CA THR A 55 -6.14 -10.63 12.80
C THR A 55 -5.54 -11.64 11.80
N ASN A 56 -4.36 -11.34 11.24
CA ASN A 56 -3.66 -12.19 10.29
C ASN A 56 -3.13 -13.48 10.92
N VAL A 57 -2.73 -13.47 12.19
CA VAL A 57 -2.43 -14.70 12.94
C VAL A 57 -3.67 -15.56 13.07
N TYR A 58 -4.78 -14.98 13.51
CA TYR A 58 -6.02 -15.73 13.68
C TYR A 58 -6.53 -16.31 12.37
N MET A 59 -6.62 -15.48 11.32
CA MET A 59 -7.06 -15.91 9.99
C MET A 59 -6.08 -16.91 9.38
N GLY A 60 -4.77 -16.64 9.44
CA GLY A 60 -3.76 -17.53 8.89
C GLY A 60 -3.77 -18.92 9.53
N LEU A 61 -4.00 -19.01 10.85
CA LEU A 61 -4.09 -20.30 11.53
C LEU A 61 -5.43 -21.02 11.29
N LYS A 62 -6.53 -20.28 11.11
CA LYS A 62 -7.87 -20.86 10.99
C LYS A 62 -8.26 -21.20 9.55
N THR A 63 -7.95 -20.32 8.61
CA THR A 63 -8.35 -20.43 7.20
C THR A 63 -7.16 -20.67 6.27
N GLY A 64 -5.92 -20.56 6.75
CA GLY A 64 -4.72 -20.74 5.93
C GLY A 64 -4.44 -19.59 4.94
N TRP A 65 -5.24 -18.52 4.99
CA TRP A 65 -5.13 -17.36 4.10
C TRP A 65 -4.88 -16.09 4.90
N TRP A 66 -4.00 -15.22 4.41
CA TRP A 66 -3.70 -13.92 5.00
C TRP A 66 -3.55 -12.85 3.91
N GLU A 67 -3.79 -11.59 4.26
CA GLU A 67 -3.70 -10.45 3.36
C GLU A 67 -2.89 -9.32 4.03
N SER A 68 -2.07 -8.63 3.25
CA SER A 68 -1.23 -7.51 3.70
C SER A 68 -2.03 -6.26 4.06
N GLY A 69 -3.20 -6.07 3.43
CA GLY A 69 -4.20 -5.07 3.83
C GLY A 69 -3.78 -3.61 3.60
N SER A 70 -2.89 -3.33 2.63
CA SER A 70 -2.32 -1.99 2.39
C SER A 70 -3.38 -0.90 2.15
N ILE A 71 -4.41 -1.17 1.34
CA ILE A 71 -5.51 -0.23 1.07
C ILE A 71 -6.32 0.03 2.36
N THR A 72 -6.67 -1.04 3.08
CA THR A 72 -7.40 -0.94 4.35
C THR A 72 -6.60 -0.14 5.38
N ALA A 73 -5.28 -0.35 5.43
CA ALA A 73 -4.37 0.40 6.28
C ALA A 73 -4.34 1.90 5.92
N ALA A 74 -4.36 2.26 4.63
CA ALA A 74 -4.44 3.66 4.20
C ALA A 74 -5.73 4.34 4.67
N VAL A 75 -6.87 3.64 4.58
CA VAL A 75 -8.18 4.16 4.98
C VAL A 75 -8.28 4.28 6.50
N LEU A 76 -7.83 3.27 7.24
CA LEU A 76 -7.83 3.28 8.70
C LEU A 76 -6.86 4.33 9.25
N GLY A 77 -5.67 4.45 8.65
CA GLY A 77 -4.67 5.47 8.97
C GLY A 77 -5.23 6.87 8.77
N PHE A 78 -5.84 7.13 7.61
CA PHE A 78 -6.52 8.39 7.34
C PHE A 78 -7.67 8.64 8.33
N SER A 79 -8.52 7.66 8.60
CA SER A 79 -9.65 7.81 9.52
C SER A 79 -9.21 8.16 10.95
N ALA A 80 -8.16 7.49 11.43
CA ALA A 80 -7.59 7.74 12.76
C ALA A 80 -6.89 9.10 12.82
N LEU A 81 -6.00 9.42 11.87
CA LEU A 81 -5.25 10.68 11.89
C LEU A 81 -6.11 11.87 11.52
N ALA A 82 -7.08 11.75 10.62
CA ALA A 82 -8.04 12.82 10.33
C ALA A 82 -8.90 13.15 11.55
N THR A 83 -9.28 12.14 12.35
CA THR A 83 -10.03 12.37 13.60
C THR A 83 -9.18 13.05 14.66
N VAL A 84 -7.90 12.67 14.79
CA VAL A 84 -6.95 13.32 15.71
C VAL A 84 -6.57 14.72 15.22
N SER A 85 -6.38 14.90 13.92
CA SER A 85 -6.06 16.19 13.27
C SER A 85 -7.20 17.19 13.45
N ARG A 86 -8.46 16.80 13.23
CA ARG A 86 -9.64 17.63 13.50
C ARG A 86 -9.73 18.09 14.96
N ARG A 87 -9.27 17.27 15.91
CA ARG A 87 -9.28 17.60 17.35
C ARG A 87 -8.07 18.45 17.79
N ARG A 88 -6.93 18.33 17.12
CA ARG A 88 -5.67 19.00 17.51
C ARG A 88 -5.26 20.16 16.59
N GLY A 89 -5.97 20.41 15.49
CA GLY A 89 -5.71 21.51 14.55
C GLY A 89 -4.40 21.38 13.75
N VAL A 90 -3.76 20.21 13.74
CA VAL A 90 -2.48 19.99 13.04
C VAL A 90 -2.77 19.41 11.65
N PRO A 91 -2.31 20.04 10.55
CA PRO A 91 -2.55 19.55 9.20
C PRO A 91 -1.97 18.14 9.02
N TYR A 92 -2.73 17.28 8.34
CA TYR A 92 -2.36 15.91 7.99
C TYR A 92 -2.03 15.85 6.50
N THR A 93 -0.86 15.32 6.15
CA THR A 93 -0.39 15.33 4.76
C THR A 93 -0.54 13.96 4.10
N PRO A 94 -0.69 13.90 2.76
CA PRO A 94 -0.69 12.65 2.01
C PRO A 94 0.55 11.77 2.28
N LEU A 95 1.71 12.40 2.47
CA LEU A 95 2.99 11.72 2.76
C LEU A 95 2.96 10.99 4.10
N GLU A 96 2.39 11.62 5.15
CA GLU A 96 2.21 10.96 6.44
C GLU A 96 1.24 9.78 6.38
N ASN A 97 0.24 9.85 5.51
CA ASN A 97 -0.68 8.73 5.30
C ASN A 97 -0.02 7.56 4.58
N ASN A 98 0.83 7.84 3.59
CA ASN A 98 1.63 6.83 2.95
C ASN A 98 2.59 6.14 3.95
N MET A 99 3.20 6.92 4.84
CA MET A 99 4.06 6.37 5.91
C MET A 99 3.26 5.51 6.89
N THR A 100 2.09 6.00 7.33
CA THR A 100 1.19 5.25 8.24
C THR A 100 0.77 3.92 7.61
N GLN A 101 0.37 3.94 6.34
CA GLN A 101 -0.01 2.76 5.58
C GLN A 101 1.14 1.77 5.46
N SER A 102 2.34 2.25 5.08
CA SER A 102 3.50 1.38 4.89
C SER A 102 3.94 0.72 6.19
N ALA A 103 3.94 1.47 7.30
CA ALA A 103 4.22 0.92 8.62
C ALA A 103 3.17 -0.12 9.05
N ALA A 104 1.88 0.20 8.89
CA ALA A 104 0.78 -0.69 9.26
C ALA A 104 0.79 -1.99 8.46
N SER A 105 0.94 -1.93 7.13
CA SER A 105 0.99 -3.13 6.28
C SER A 105 2.23 -3.98 6.56
N SER A 106 3.37 -3.35 6.86
CA SER A 106 4.59 -4.08 7.22
C SER A 106 4.40 -4.87 8.52
N VAL A 107 3.89 -4.22 9.57
CA VAL A 107 3.60 -4.90 10.85
C VAL A 107 2.52 -5.97 10.67
N GLY A 108 1.48 -5.69 9.89
CA GLY A 108 0.41 -6.65 9.61
C GLY A 108 0.89 -7.89 8.85
N ALA A 109 1.89 -7.75 7.97
CA ALA A 109 2.48 -8.85 7.20
C ALA A 109 3.55 -9.66 7.97
N MET A 110 4.12 -9.10 9.05
CA MET A 110 5.19 -9.74 9.83
C MET A 110 4.86 -11.16 10.31
N PRO A 111 3.63 -11.50 10.79
CA PRO A 111 3.34 -12.86 11.24
C PRO A 111 3.54 -13.91 10.15
N ALA A 112 3.21 -13.59 8.90
CA ALA A 112 3.44 -14.48 7.78
C ALA A 112 4.94 -14.61 7.48
N ALA A 113 5.64 -13.48 7.39
CA ALA A 113 7.07 -13.46 7.10
C ALA A 113 7.89 -14.20 8.18
N ALA A 114 7.55 -14.02 9.45
CA ALA A 114 8.20 -14.68 10.58
C ALA A 114 7.84 -16.17 10.75
N GLY A 115 6.94 -16.70 9.91
CA GLY A 115 6.54 -18.10 9.96
C GLY A 115 5.58 -18.46 11.09
N LEU A 116 4.93 -17.47 11.71
CA LEU A 116 3.92 -17.69 12.76
C LEU A 116 2.67 -18.40 12.23
N LEU A 117 2.41 -18.32 10.93
CA LEU A 117 1.23 -18.94 10.31
C LEU A 117 1.44 -20.41 9.91
N GLY A 118 2.66 -20.95 10.03
CA GLY A 118 2.96 -22.32 9.58
C GLY A 118 4.11 -22.98 10.31
N ALA A 119 5.32 -22.43 10.19
CA ALA A 119 6.53 -23.03 10.77
C ALA A 119 6.47 -23.16 12.30
N LEU A 120 6.06 -22.10 13.00
CA LEU A 120 5.95 -22.14 14.47
C LEU A 120 4.84 -23.07 14.98
N PRO A 121 3.62 -23.05 14.42
CA PRO A 121 2.60 -24.05 14.74
C PRO A 121 3.06 -25.49 14.49
N ALA A 122 3.74 -25.75 13.37
CA ALA A 122 4.26 -27.08 13.04
C ALA A 122 5.32 -27.55 14.05
N LEU A 123 6.24 -26.67 14.46
CA LEU A 123 7.21 -26.95 15.53
C LEU A 123 6.53 -27.23 16.87
N ALA A 124 5.48 -26.46 17.19
CA ALA A 124 4.70 -26.68 18.40
C ALA A 124 3.99 -28.05 18.39
N MET A 125 3.46 -28.49 17.24
CA MET A 125 2.88 -29.82 17.09
C MET A 125 3.90 -30.96 17.25
N LEU A 126 5.17 -30.72 16.89
CA LEU A 126 6.28 -31.65 17.12
C LEU A 126 6.79 -31.65 18.57
N GLY A 127 6.18 -30.86 19.46
CA GLY A 127 6.61 -30.73 20.85
C GLY A 127 7.86 -29.87 21.05
N VAL A 128 8.31 -29.14 20.02
CA VAL A 128 9.45 -28.24 20.09
C VAL A 128 8.99 -26.85 20.52
N SER A 129 9.38 -26.43 21.72
CA SER A 129 9.13 -25.08 22.20
C SER A 129 10.27 -24.14 21.79
N VAL A 130 9.96 -23.14 20.98
CA VAL A 130 10.90 -22.09 20.60
C VAL A 130 10.77 -20.93 21.61
N PRO A 131 11.86 -20.46 22.22
CA PRO A 131 11.78 -19.34 23.16
C PRO A 131 11.36 -18.05 22.44
N GLY A 132 10.53 -17.23 23.09
CA GLY A 132 10.00 -15.99 22.50
C GLY A 132 11.09 -15.00 22.05
N TRP A 133 12.22 -14.93 22.76
CA TRP A 133 13.36 -14.10 22.35
C TRP A 133 14.00 -14.61 21.05
N GLY A 134 14.00 -15.92 20.82
CA GLY A 134 14.52 -16.53 19.59
C GLY A 134 13.64 -16.19 18.39
N VAL A 135 12.31 -16.22 18.57
CA VAL A 135 11.34 -15.77 17.55
C VAL A 135 11.51 -14.27 17.26
N ALA A 136 11.73 -13.46 18.29
CA ALA A 136 11.99 -12.02 18.11
C ALA A 136 13.29 -11.76 17.35
N ALA A 137 14.40 -12.41 17.73
CA ALA A 137 15.68 -12.29 17.04
C ALA A 137 15.57 -12.75 15.57
N TRP A 138 14.86 -13.86 15.32
CA TRP A 138 14.58 -14.37 13.99
C TRP A 138 13.77 -13.37 13.14
N SER A 139 12.73 -12.78 13.73
CA SER A 139 11.89 -11.77 13.07
C SER A 139 12.68 -10.51 12.73
N VAL A 140 13.57 -10.06 13.62
CA VAL A 140 14.48 -8.93 13.38
C VAL A 140 15.46 -9.25 12.25
N ALA A 141 16.03 -10.47 12.22
CA ALA A 141 16.92 -10.90 11.15
C ALA A 141 16.21 -10.93 9.79
N LEU A 142 14.98 -11.46 9.73
CA LEU A 142 14.16 -11.45 8.51
C LEU A 142 13.76 -10.03 8.09
N GLY A 143 13.44 -9.15 9.04
CA GLY A 143 13.16 -7.75 8.76
C GLY A 143 14.38 -7.04 8.15
N ALA A 144 15.57 -7.23 8.73
CA ALA A 144 16.81 -6.67 8.21
C ALA A 144 17.14 -7.21 6.81
N LEU A 145 16.96 -8.51 6.59
CA LEU A 145 17.12 -9.14 5.28
C LEU A 145 16.13 -8.56 4.26
N GLY A 146 14.88 -8.36 4.65
CA GLY A 146 13.85 -7.77 3.80
C GLY A 146 14.17 -6.34 3.38
N VAL A 147 14.67 -5.50 4.31
CA VAL A 147 15.11 -4.13 4.00
C VAL A 147 16.29 -4.14 3.03
N LEU A 148 17.27 -5.02 3.23
CA LEU A 148 18.40 -5.16 2.32
C LEU A 148 17.94 -5.61 0.92
N ALA A 149 17.09 -6.64 0.85
CA ALA A 149 16.54 -7.12 -0.42
C ALA A 149 15.74 -6.03 -1.14
N ALA A 150 14.89 -5.28 -0.43
CA ALA A 150 14.14 -4.16 -0.98
C ALA A 150 15.08 -3.07 -1.54
N HIS A 151 16.17 -2.75 -0.84
CA HIS A 151 17.15 -1.78 -1.31
C HIS A 151 17.85 -2.22 -2.60
N LEU A 152 18.23 -3.49 -2.71
CA LEU A 152 18.92 -4.03 -3.90
C LEU A 152 18.00 -4.05 -5.12
N VAL A 153 16.77 -4.50 -4.93
CA VAL A 153 15.79 -4.67 -6.01
C VAL A 153 15.25 -3.31 -6.49
N ARG A 154 15.19 -2.30 -5.62
CA ARG A 154 14.73 -0.95 -5.96
C ARG A 154 15.44 -0.37 -7.20
N LYS A 155 16.76 -0.54 -7.30
CA LYS A 155 17.53 0.05 -8.42
C LYS A 155 17.12 -0.53 -9.77
N ARG A 156 16.89 -1.85 -9.84
CA ARG A 156 16.49 -2.52 -11.08
C ARG A 156 15.03 -2.24 -11.43
N LEU A 157 14.12 -2.44 -10.47
CA LEU A 157 12.68 -2.34 -10.76
C LEU A 157 12.18 -0.90 -10.93
N VAL A 158 12.76 0.07 -10.21
CA VAL A 158 12.27 1.45 -10.21
C VAL A 158 13.07 2.32 -11.17
N ALA A 159 14.40 2.25 -11.15
CA ALA A 159 15.23 3.18 -11.92
C ALA A 159 15.51 2.70 -13.36
N GLU A 160 15.58 1.39 -13.60
CA GLU A 160 15.95 0.85 -14.93
C GLU A 160 14.73 0.37 -15.72
N GLU A 161 13.83 -0.40 -15.10
CA GLU A 161 12.70 -1.03 -15.80
C GLU A 161 11.40 -0.19 -15.76
N ALA A 162 11.31 0.80 -14.87
CA ALA A 162 10.16 1.70 -14.69
C ALA A 162 8.79 0.99 -14.77
N LEU A 163 8.67 -0.15 -14.07
CA LEU A 163 7.47 -0.99 -14.16
C LEU A 163 6.24 -0.30 -13.52
N PRO A 164 5.05 -0.47 -14.12
CA PRO A 164 3.81 0.00 -13.50
C PRO A 164 3.51 -0.85 -12.26
N PHE A 165 3.42 -0.22 -11.08
CA PHE A 165 3.03 -0.86 -9.82
C PHE A 165 1.53 -0.61 -9.56
N PRO A 166 0.61 -1.43 -10.09
CA PRO A 166 -0.82 -1.14 -10.08
C PRO A 166 -1.38 -0.92 -8.66
N THR A 167 -0.98 -1.75 -7.70
CA THR A 167 -1.43 -1.63 -6.30
C THR A 167 -0.86 -0.37 -5.62
N GLY A 168 0.38 0.01 -5.96
CA GLY A 168 1.00 1.23 -5.46
C GLY A 168 0.32 2.48 -6.00
N ILE A 169 0.02 2.49 -7.30
CA ILE A 169 -0.71 3.58 -7.98
C ILE A 169 -2.11 3.70 -7.39
N ALA A 170 -2.86 2.60 -7.27
CA ALA A 170 -4.20 2.61 -6.70
C ALA A 170 -4.21 3.14 -5.26
N THR A 171 -3.19 2.79 -4.46
CA THR A 171 -3.06 3.31 -3.09
C THR A 171 -2.74 4.80 -3.10
N ALA A 172 -1.83 5.25 -3.95
CA ALA A 172 -1.49 6.67 -4.07
C ALA A 172 -2.69 7.52 -4.53
N GLU A 173 -3.46 7.02 -5.49
CA GLU A 173 -4.70 7.66 -5.95
C GLU A 173 -5.73 7.74 -4.82
N LEU A 174 -5.94 6.65 -4.07
CA LEU A 174 -6.83 6.65 -2.90
C LEU A 174 -6.40 7.66 -1.84
N ILE A 175 -5.09 7.73 -1.52
CA ILE A 175 -4.56 8.70 -0.55
C ILE A 175 -4.82 10.13 -1.04
N THR A 176 -4.62 10.38 -2.33
CA THR A 176 -4.85 11.68 -2.95
C THR A 176 -6.33 12.07 -2.89
N LEU A 177 -7.22 11.14 -3.21
CA LEU A 177 -8.68 11.35 -3.13
C LEU A 177 -9.14 11.61 -1.70
N MET A 178 -8.57 10.94 -0.70
CA MET A 178 -8.91 11.18 0.71
C MET A 178 -8.47 12.56 1.21
N HIS A 179 -7.38 13.12 0.67
CA HIS A 179 -6.89 14.45 1.04
C HIS A 179 -7.40 15.57 0.14
N ALA A 180 -8.13 15.25 -0.93
CA ALA A 180 -8.74 16.25 -1.79
C ALA A 180 -9.75 17.08 -0.97
N PRO A 181 -9.82 18.41 -1.19
CA PRO A 181 -10.78 19.27 -0.49
C PRO A 181 -12.20 18.76 -0.73
N SER A 182 -13.01 18.72 0.32
CA SER A 182 -14.39 18.29 0.19
C SER A 182 -15.12 19.19 -0.81
N GLN A 183 -16.05 18.64 -1.61
CA GLN A 183 -16.80 19.44 -2.60
C GLN A 183 -17.47 20.68 -1.95
N ALA A 184 -17.90 20.56 -0.69
CA ALA A 184 -18.44 21.65 0.10
C ALA A 184 -17.42 22.76 0.43
N GLU A 185 -16.14 22.43 0.62
CA GLU A 185 -15.06 23.40 0.82
C GLU A 185 -14.61 24.04 -0.50
N ALA A 186 -14.58 23.25 -1.59
CA ALA A 186 -14.31 23.76 -2.93
C ALA A 186 -15.39 24.76 -3.38
N GLU A 187 -16.66 24.47 -3.14
CA GLU A 187 -17.77 25.39 -3.40
C GLU A 187 -17.72 26.66 -2.53
N ARG A 188 -17.33 26.52 -1.24
CA ARG A 188 -17.15 27.69 -0.35
C ARG A 188 -15.98 28.57 -0.78
N SER A 189 -14.90 27.98 -1.28
CA SER A 189 -13.74 28.72 -1.78
C SER A 189 -14.03 29.38 -3.13
N ALA A 190 -14.76 28.71 -4.02
CA ALA A 190 -15.25 29.28 -5.27
C ALA A 190 -16.19 30.48 -5.04
N ARG A 191 -17.06 30.39 -4.02
CA ARG A 191 -17.93 31.52 -3.60
C ARG A 191 -17.16 32.69 -2.97
N ARG A 192 -15.97 32.46 -2.41
CA ARG A 192 -15.13 33.51 -1.81
C ARG A 192 -14.24 34.23 -2.84
N GLY A 193 -13.88 33.58 -3.94
CA GLY A 193 -13.07 34.18 -5.02
C GLY A 193 -13.85 35.08 -5.99
N TRP A 194 -15.17 35.21 -5.83
CA TRP A 194 -16.06 36.01 -6.69
C TRP A 194 -16.51 37.35 -6.07
N ARG A 195 -15.86 37.77 -4.98
CA ARG A 195 -16.08 39.05 -4.29
C ARG A 195 -14.80 39.85 -4.30
#